data_AF-A0A517MM04-F1
#
_entry.id   AF-A0A517MM04-F1
#
_cell.length_a   1.000
_cell.length_b   1.000
_cell.length_c   1.000
_cell.angle_alpha   90.00
_cell.angle_beta   90.00
_cell.angle_gamma   90.00
#
_symmetry.space_group_name_H-M   'P 1'
#
loop_
_entity.id
_entity.type
_entity.pdbx_description
1 polymer ?
#
loop_
_entity_poly.entity_id
_entity_poly.type
_entity_poly.pdbx_seq_one_letter_code
_entity_poly.pdbx_strand_id
1 'polypeptide(L)'
;MFEKSDLTFQQMMVWERLHDGLKAIEDANDNLESRAAKIIAGSTGAIGAIAGFNLLPQSIVDTGRIESIFLAVLCASVLVLFWFAAKLWSQRSLCVPINGDVDDLYNDFIAKTQNEAFNNALIDTAKAFEHAKWVNGIKGSELRRMYIVLQSQLVIVGVGVVIKAFS
;
A
#
# COMPACT_ATOMS: atom_id res chain seq x y z
N MET A 1 -5.81 -17.83 -26.62
CA MET A 1 -6.46 -17.76 -25.29
C MET A 1 -7.18 -19.09 -25.11
N PHE A 2 -6.72 -19.94 -24.20
CA PHE A 2 -7.25 -21.30 -24.05
C PHE A 2 -8.70 -21.24 -23.54
N GLU A 3 -9.61 -21.96 -24.20
CA GLU A 3 -10.97 -22.11 -23.72
C GLU A 3 -10.95 -23.09 -22.54
N LYS A 4 -11.69 -22.78 -21.46
CA LYS A 4 -11.67 -23.56 -20.21
C LYS A 4 -12.03 -25.04 -20.42
N SER A 5 -12.71 -25.36 -21.53
CA SER A 5 -13.10 -26.70 -21.98
C SER A 5 -11.95 -27.58 -22.48
N ASP A 6 -10.80 -27.00 -22.86
CA ASP A 6 -9.71 -27.73 -23.51
C ASP A 6 -8.69 -28.31 -22.51
N LEU A 7 -8.79 -27.93 -21.23
CA LEU A 7 -7.90 -28.38 -20.17
C LEU A 7 -8.37 -29.71 -19.59
N THR A 8 -7.42 -30.59 -19.27
CA THR A 8 -7.75 -31.78 -18.48
C THR A 8 -8.30 -31.37 -17.12
N PHE A 9 -9.14 -32.22 -16.51
CA PHE A 9 -9.73 -31.95 -15.19
C PHE A 9 -8.66 -31.62 -14.12
N GLN A 10 -7.50 -32.29 -14.16
CA GLN A 10 -6.39 -32.03 -13.25
C GLN A 10 -5.77 -30.65 -13.48
N GLN A 11 -5.58 -30.24 -14.74
CA GLN A 11 -5.07 -28.91 -15.09
C GLN A 11 -6.05 -27.80 -14.67
N MET A 12 -7.35 -28.04 -14.84
CA MET A 12 -8.40 -27.10 -14.42
C MET A 12 -8.38 -26.89 -12.90
N MET A 13 -8.25 -27.96 -12.11
CA MET A 13 -8.19 -27.86 -10.64
C MET A 13 -6.96 -27.10 -10.16
N VAL A 14 -5.80 -27.30 -10.80
CA VAL A 14 -4.57 -26.57 -10.48
C VAL A 14 -4.72 -25.09 -10.82
N TRP A 15 -5.29 -24.79 -12.00
CA TRP A 15 -5.55 -23.42 -12.43
C TRP A 15 -6.50 -22.68 -11.47
N GLU A 16 -7.61 -23.29 -11.06
CA GLU A 16 -8.55 -22.69 -10.13
C GLU A 16 -7.91 -22.35 -8.78
N ARG A 17 -7.11 -23.28 -8.21
CA ARG A 17 -6.39 -23.01 -6.95
C ARG A 17 -5.39 -21.87 -7.06
N LEU A 18 -4.69 -21.76 -8.19
CA LEU A 18 -3.76 -20.66 -8.43
C LEU A 18 -4.49 -19.32 -8.61
N HIS A 19 -5.60 -19.33 -9.36
CA HIS A 19 -6.43 -18.16 -9.56
C HIS A 19 -7.02 -17.64 -8.23
N ASP A 20 -7.55 -18.54 -7.40
CA ASP A 20 -8.06 -18.20 -6.08
C ASP A 20 -6.96 -17.64 -5.17
N GLY A 21 -5.75 -18.22 -5.23
CA GLY A 21 -4.58 -17.73 -4.50
C GLY A 21 -4.14 -16.33 -4.95
N LEU A 22 -4.15 -16.06 -6.25
CA LEU A 22 -3.82 -14.75 -6.81
C LEU A 22 -4.85 -13.69 -6.37
N LYS A 23 -6.14 -14.04 -6.42
CA LYS A 23 -7.23 -13.17 -5.97
C LYS A 23 -7.11 -12.83 -4.49
N ALA A 24 -6.77 -13.80 -3.63
CA ALA A 24 -6.55 -13.54 -2.22
C ALA A 24 -5.38 -12.57 -1.94
N ILE A 25 -4.34 -12.59 -2.78
CA ILE A 25 -3.22 -11.65 -2.70
C ILE A 25 -3.64 -10.25 -3.16
N GLU A 26 -4.45 -10.16 -4.21
CA GLU A 26 -5.01 -8.90 -4.70
C GLU A 26 -5.92 -8.26 -3.64
N ASP A 27 -6.82 -9.04 -3.04
CA ASP A 27 -7.68 -8.60 -1.93
C ASP A 27 -6.83 -8.14 -0.73
N ALA A 28 -5.72 -8.83 -0.43
CA ALA A 28 -4.81 -8.41 0.64
C ALA A 28 -4.11 -7.08 0.30
N ASN A 29 -3.74 -6.86 -0.97
CA ASN A 29 -3.14 -5.60 -1.41
C ASN A 29 -4.14 -4.44 -1.28
N ASP A 30 -5.36 -4.61 -1.76
CA ASP A 30 -6.42 -3.59 -1.66
C ASP A 30 -6.73 -3.25 -0.19
N ASN A 31 -6.71 -4.26 0.69
CA ASN A 31 -6.86 -4.06 2.12
C ASN A 31 -5.70 -3.22 2.72
N LEU A 32 -4.46 -3.43 2.28
CA LEU A 32 -3.31 -2.62 2.73
C LEU A 32 -3.44 -1.17 2.23
N GLU A 33 -3.83 -0.97 0.98
CA GLU A 33 -4.07 0.36 0.40
C GLU A 33 -5.21 1.10 1.13
N SER A 34 -6.32 0.40 1.43
CA SER A 34 -7.43 0.95 2.21
C SER A 34 -7.01 1.36 3.62
N ARG A 35 -6.17 0.56 4.29
CA ARG A 35 -5.62 0.90 5.61
C ARG A 35 -4.70 2.12 5.55
N ALA A 36 -3.84 2.21 4.55
CA ALA A 36 -2.98 3.38 4.34
C ALA A 36 -3.81 4.66 4.16
N ALA A 37 -4.88 4.60 3.36
CA ALA A 37 -5.81 5.73 3.18
C ALA A 37 -6.48 6.16 4.50
N LYS A 38 -6.91 5.20 5.33
CA LYS A 38 -7.48 5.48 6.66
C LYS A 38 -6.47 6.15 7.59
N ILE A 39 -5.20 5.73 7.57
CA ILE A 39 -4.13 6.34 8.37
C ILE A 39 -3.92 7.81 7.96
N ILE A 40 -3.85 8.10 6.66
CA ILE A 40 -3.72 9.48 6.16
C ILE A 40 -4.94 10.30 6.56
N ALA A 41 -6.16 9.79 6.36
CA ALA A 41 -7.38 10.51 6.73
C ALA A 41 -7.43 10.83 8.22
N GLY A 42 -7.05 9.87 9.08
CA GLY A 42 -6.97 10.08 10.53
C GLY A 42 -5.92 11.13 10.91
N SER A 43 -4.76 11.10 10.26
CA SER A 43 -3.69 12.08 10.47
C SER A 43 -4.10 13.50 10.07
N THR A 44 -4.69 13.67 8.88
CA THR A 44 -5.23 14.95 8.41
C THR A 44 -6.34 15.45 9.34
N GLY A 45 -7.19 14.55 9.83
CA GLY A 45 -8.22 14.87 10.82
C GLY A 45 -7.64 15.42 12.12
N ALA A 46 -6.54 14.85 12.61
CA ALA A 46 -5.86 15.35 13.81
C ALA A 46 -5.30 16.77 13.61
N ILE A 47 -4.73 17.08 12.45
CA ILE A 47 -4.32 18.45 12.09
C ILE A 47 -5.53 19.38 12.04
N GLY A 48 -6.60 18.96 11.36
CA GLY A 48 -7.83 19.75 11.24
C GLY A 48 -8.46 20.06 12.59
N ALA A 49 -8.44 19.10 13.53
CA ALA A 49 -8.88 19.32 14.90
C ALA A 49 -8.02 20.39 15.58
N ILE A 50 -6.69 20.32 15.50
CA ILE A 50 -5.79 21.32 16.10
C ILE A 50 -5.98 22.70 15.49
N ALA A 51 -6.10 22.79 14.17
CA ALA A 51 -6.35 24.04 13.46
C ALA A 51 -7.73 24.63 13.80
N GLY A 52 -8.77 23.78 13.92
CA GLY A 52 -10.15 24.18 14.20
C GLY A 52 -10.46 24.45 15.68
N PHE A 53 -9.75 23.84 16.64
CA PHE A 53 -9.93 24.04 18.08
C PHE A 53 -9.40 25.39 18.62
N ASN A 54 -9.11 26.37 17.76
CA ASN A 54 -8.56 27.67 18.16
C ASN A 54 -7.20 27.60 18.89
N LEU A 55 -6.14 27.20 18.17
CA LEU A 55 -4.76 27.70 18.39
C LEU A 55 -4.44 28.95 17.52
N LEU A 56 -5.46 29.60 16.94
CA LEU A 56 -5.29 30.89 16.28
C LEU A 56 -6.25 31.93 16.86
N PRO A 57 -5.94 32.56 18.01
CA PRO A 57 -6.23 33.96 18.18
C PRO A 57 -5.18 34.73 17.38
N GLN A 58 -5.61 35.46 16.34
CA GLN A 58 -4.76 36.35 15.53
C GLN A 58 -4.08 37.49 16.33
N SER A 59 -4.25 37.55 17.66
CA SER A 59 -3.71 38.58 18.53
C SER A 59 -2.55 38.14 19.44
N ILE A 60 -2.13 36.86 19.44
CA ILE A 60 -1.04 36.35 20.28
C ILE A 60 0.20 36.08 19.45
N VAL A 61 0.79 37.15 18.92
CA VAL A 61 2.11 37.10 18.27
C VAL A 61 3.23 37.08 19.32
N ASP A 62 2.94 37.33 20.60
CA ASP A 62 3.98 37.45 21.64
C ASP A 62 4.32 36.14 22.37
N THR A 63 3.49 35.09 22.29
CA THR A 63 3.83 33.70 22.71
C THR A 63 3.97 32.72 21.52
N GLY A 64 3.75 33.21 20.29
CA GLY A 64 3.44 32.44 19.06
C GLY A 64 4.53 31.53 18.46
N ARG A 65 5.66 31.34 19.14
CA ARG A 65 6.74 30.46 18.62
C ARG A 65 6.48 28.97 18.86
N ILE A 66 5.89 28.60 19.99
CA ILE A 66 5.75 27.18 20.36
C ILE A 66 4.61 26.53 19.56
N GLU A 67 3.45 27.17 19.47
CA GLU A 67 2.29 26.66 18.73
C GLU A 67 2.56 26.52 17.23
N SER A 68 3.28 27.48 16.64
CA SER A 68 3.69 27.41 15.23
C SER A 68 4.70 26.29 14.97
N ILE A 69 5.62 26.02 15.89
CA ILE A 69 6.53 24.87 15.81
C ILE A 69 5.74 23.56 15.87
N PHE A 70 4.79 23.41 16.82
CA PHE A 70 3.97 22.20 16.91
C PHE A 70 3.15 21.95 15.64
N LEU A 71 2.53 22.99 15.08
CA LEU A 71 1.80 22.89 13.82
C LEU A 71 2.73 22.51 12.66
N ALA A 72 3.91 23.13 12.56
CA ALA A 72 4.89 22.81 11.52
C ALA A 72 5.37 21.35 11.60
N VAL A 73 5.63 20.84 12.81
CA VAL A 73 6.00 19.43 13.04
C VAL A 73 4.87 18.49 12.61
N LEU A 74 3.62 18.82 12.94
CA LEU A 74 2.46 18.03 12.52
C LEU A 74 2.29 18.04 10.99
N CYS A 75 2.39 19.20 10.35
CA CYS A 75 2.35 19.31 8.89
C CYS A 75 3.46 18.48 8.22
N ALA A 76 4.70 18.56 8.72
CA ALA A 76 5.82 17.77 8.22
C ALA A 76 5.57 16.26 8.36
N SER A 77 5.02 15.83 9.48
CA SER A 77 4.69 14.41 9.70
C SER A 77 3.57 13.89 8.78
N VAL A 78 2.60 14.73 8.40
CA VAL A 78 1.61 14.38 7.35
C VAL A 78 2.25 14.22 5.99
N LEU A 79 3.19 15.11 5.62
CA LEU A 79 3.94 14.95 4.38
C LEU A 79 4.73 13.63 4.36
N VAL A 80 5.31 13.25 5.49
CA VAL A 80 5.99 11.94 5.65
C VAL A 80 5.00 10.78 5.48
N LEU A 81 3.78 10.86 6.03
CA LEU A 81 2.74 9.84 5.80
C LEU A 81 2.32 9.76 4.33
N PHE A 82 2.15 10.90 3.66
CA PHE A 82 1.85 10.95 2.24
C PHE A 82 2.98 10.34 1.41
N TRP A 83 4.24 10.59 1.77
CA TRP A 83 5.39 9.97 1.12
C TRP A 83 5.35 8.44 1.24
N PHE A 84 5.08 7.91 2.44
CA PHE A 84 4.97 6.46 2.65
C PHE A 84 3.78 5.86 1.90
N ALA A 85 2.64 6.55 1.87
CA ALA A 85 1.48 6.13 1.10
C ALA A 85 1.77 6.13 -0.41
N ALA A 86 2.45 7.16 -0.92
CA ALA A 86 2.87 7.23 -2.32
C ALA A 86 3.81 6.06 -2.67
N LYS A 87 4.76 5.71 -1.78
CA LYS A 87 5.59 4.52 -1.95
C LYS A 87 4.76 3.23 -1.98
N LEU A 88 3.81 3.08 -1.06
CA LEU A 88 2.91 1.93 -0.99
C LEU A 88 2.07 1.78 -2.27
N TRP A 89 1.54 2.88 -2.81
CA TRP A 89 0.74 2.90 -4.04
C TRP A 89 1.59 2.75 -5.31
N SER A 90 2.84 3.21 -5.31
CA SER A 90 3.74 3.10 -6.47
C SER A 90 4.14 1.65 -6.79
N GLN A 91 4.10 0.75 -5.80
CA GLN A 91 4.49 -0.66 -5.95
C GLN A 91 3.38 -1.55 -6.53
N ARG A 92 2.53 -1.01 -7.44
CA ARG A 92 1.59 -1.82 -8.22
C ARG A 92 2.31 -2.45 -9.41
N SER A 93 3.09 -3.50 -9.16
CA SER A 93 3.61 -4.37 -10.20
C SER A 93 2.99 -5.75 -10.04
N LEU A 94 1.71 -5.86 -10.41
CA LEU A 94 1.06 -7.17 -10.62
C LEU A 94 1.36 -7.73 -12.02
N CYS A 95 1.99 -6.94 -12.88
CA CYS A 95 2.57 -7.47 -14.11
C CYS A 95 3.88 -8.20 -13.76
N VAL A 96 3.90 -9.51 -13.98
CA VAL A 96 5.16 -10.18 -14.28
C VAL A 96 5.78 -9.38 -15.41
N PRO A 97 7.07 -8.99 -15.32
CA PRO A 97 7.78 -8.51 -16.49
C PRO A 97 7.91 -9.71 -17.43
N ILE A 98 6.86 -9.94 -18.22
CA ILE A 98 7.02 -10.58 -19.51
C ILE A 98 7.96 -9.61 -20.20
N ASN A 99 9.22 -10.02 -20.37
CA ASN A 99 10.13 -9.30 -21.25
C ASN A 99 9.31 -9.05 -22.50
N GLY A 100 9.04 -7.78 -22.81
CA GLY A 100 7.95 -7.35 -23.69
C GLY A 100 8.11 -7.75 -25.16
N ASP A 101 8.86 -8.81 -25.43
CA ASP A 101 9.05 -9.39 -26.73
C ASP A 101 7.93 -10.41 -27.00
N VAL A 102 7.16 -10.13 -28.04
CA VAL A 102 6.10 -11.03 -28.53
C VAL A 102 6.70 -12.41 -28.88
N ASP A 103 7.98 -12.44 -29.21
CA ASP A 103 8.75 -13.64 -29.52
C ASP A 103 8.93 -14.57 -28.31
N ASP A 104 9.09 -14.04 -27.09
CA ASP A 104 9.15 -14.85 -25.87
C ASP A 104 7.79 -15.51 -25.61
N LEU A 105 6.69 -14.74 -25.79
CA LEU A 105 5.34 -15.26 -25.64
C LEU A 105 5.02 -16.35 -26.67
N TYR A 106 5.51 -16.19 -27.90
CA TYR A 106 5.34 -17.18 -28.96
C TYR A 106 6.14 -18.45 -28.67
N ASN A 107 7.41 -18.32 -28.27
CA ASN A 107 8.29 -19.44 -28.01
C ASN A 107 7.93 -20.24 -26.76
N ASP A 108 7.38 -19.58 -25.73
CA ASP A 108 7.05 -20.24 -24.46
C ASP A 108 5.63 -20.82 -24.43
N PHE A 109 4.69 -20.27 -25.20
CA PHE A 109 3.28 -20.68 -25.14
C PHE A 109 2.70 -21.18 -26.47
N ILE A 110 3.06 -20.59 -27.60
CA ILE A 110 2.41 -20.88 -28.90
C ILE A 110 3.13 -21.99 -29.67
N ALA A 111 4.47 -22.01 -29.62
CA ALA A 111 5.29 -23.01 -30.30
C ALA A 111 5.42 -24.34 -29.53
N LYS A 112 4.90 -24.41 -28.29
CA LYS A 112 5.04 -25.56 -27.38
C LYS A 112 3.83 -26.48 -27.42
N THR A 113 4.03 -27.72 -26.99
CA THR A 113 2.91 -28.64 -26.78
C THR A 113 2.00 -28.12 -25.66
N GLN A 114 0.72 -28.51 -25.67
CA GLN A 114 -0.27 -28.06 -24.69
C GLN A 114 0.20 -28.25 -23.23
N ASN A 115 0.87 -29.37 -22.93
CA ASN A 115 1.38 -29.65 -21.59
C ASN A 115 2.57 -28.77 -21.20
N GLU A 116 3.47 -28.49 -22.13
CA GLU A 116 4.61 -27.59 -21.92
C GLU A 116 4.14 -26.14 -21.76
N ALA A 117 3.23 -25.67 -22.62
CA ALA A 117 2.63 -24.34 -22.51
C ALA A 117 1.89 -24.16 -21.18
N PHE A 118 1.15 -25.18 -20.72
CA PHE A 118 0.51 -25.16 -19.42
C PHE A 118 1.53 -25.12 -18.27
N ASN A 119 2.60 -25.92 -18.33
CA ASN A 119 3.64 -25.91 -17.30
C ASN A 119 4.37 -24.56 -17.23
N ASN A 120 4.66 -23.94 -18.38
CA ASN A 120 5.22 -22.59 -18.45
C ASN A 120 4.28 -21.55 -17.83
N ALA A 121 2.97 -21.67 -18.08
CA ALA A 121 1.96 -20.81 -17.45
C ALA A 121 1.94 -20.97 -15.93
N LEU A 122 2.08 -22.21 -15.42
CA LEU A 122 2.16 -22.46 -13.98
C LEU A 122 3.42 -21.83 -13.37
N ILE A 123 4.57 -21.96 -14.04
CA ILE A 123 5.85 -21.39 -13.59
C ILE A 123 5.76 -19.87 -13.52
N ASP A 124 5.22 -19.22 -14.55
CA ASP A 124 5.08 -17.77 -14.56
C ASP A 124 4.07 -17.27 -13.53
N THR A 125 2.98 -18.00 -13.32
CA THR A 125 2.02 -17.71 -12.24
C THR A 125 2.66 -17.87 -10.87
N ALA A 126 3.50 -18.89 -10.66
CA ALA A 126 4.22 -19.09 -9.40
C ALA A 126 5.23 -17.96 -9.14
N LYS A 127 5.97 -17.52 -10.17
CA LYS A 127 6.86 -16.35 -10.07
C LYS A 127 6.08 -15.08 -9.75
N ALA A 128 4.92 -14.86 -10.40
CA ALA A 128 4.03 -13.74 -10.11
C ALA A 128 3.59 -13.74 -8.65
N PHE A 129 3.22 -14.91 -8.13
CA PHE A 129 2.79 -15.10 -6.74
C PHE A 129 3.93 -14.79 -5.76
N GLU A 130 5.14 -15.30 -6.00
CA GLU A 130 6.29 -15.03 -5.15
C GLU A 130 6.67 -13.55 -5.15
N HIS A 131 6.65 -12.92 -6.33
CA HIS A 131 6.89 -11.48 -6.46
C HIS A 131 5.84 -10.66 -5.71
N ALA A 132 4.55 -10.99 -5.88
CA ALA A 132 3.46 -10.29 -5.21
C ALA A 132 3.53 -10.46 -3.67
N LYS A 133 3.90 -11.65 -3.19
CA LYS A 133 4.13 -11.90 -1.75
C LYS A 133 5.27 -11.04 -1.21
N TRP A 134 6.38 -10.93 -1.95
CA TRP A 134 7.51 -10.09 -1.56
C TRP A 134 7.13 -8.61 -1.52
N VAL A 135 6.45 -8.11 -2.56
CA VAL A 135 5.93 -6.73 -2.63
C VAL A 135 4.97 -6.45 -1.46
N ASN A 136 4.03 -7.36 -1.17
CA ASN A 136 3.11 -7.22 -0.04
C ASN A 136 3.85 -7.20 1.31
N GLY A 137 4.96 -7.94 1.44
CA GLY A 137 5.83 -7.87 2.61
C GLY A 137 6.43 -6.48 2.82
N ILE A 138 6.89 -5.84 1.74
CA ILE A 138 7.39 -4.46 1.78
C ILE A 138 6.27 -3.48 2.11
N LYS A 139 5.12 -3.58 1.44
CA LYS A 139 3.94 -2.74 1.72
C LYS A 139 3.51 -2.85 3.18
N GLY A 140 3.53 -4.05 3.76
CA GLY A 140 3.25 -4.28 5.18
C GLY A 140 4.24 -3.59 6.12
N SER A 141 5.53 -3.59 5.77
CA SER A 141 6.56 -2.85 6.52
C SER A 141 6.37 -1.33 6.43
N GLU A 142 6.05 -0.79 5.26
CA GLU A 142 5.77 0.65 5.11
C GLU A 142 4.49 1.06 5.85
N LEU A 143 3.43 0.23 5.83
CA LEU A 143 2.21 0.48 6.60
C LEU A 143 2.50 0.51 8.12
N ARG A 144 3.40 -0.35 8.61
CA ARG A 144 3.84 -0.32 10.01
C ARG A 144 4.55 1.00 10.34
N ARG A 145 5.41 1.51 9.45
CA ARG A 145 6.06 2.82 9.63
C ARG A 145 5.05 3.96 9.64
N MET A 146 4.06 3.92 8.76
CA MET A 146 2.95 4.89 8.78
C MET A 146 2.22 4.88 10.12
N TYR A 147 1.96 3.70 10.68
CA TYR A 147 1.32 3.58 11.99
C TYR A 147 2.15 4.19 13.12
N ILE A 148 3.48 3.98 13.13
CA ILE A 148 4.40 4.59 14.10
C ILE A 148 4.38 6.12 14.00
N VAL A 149 4.41 6.66 12.77
CA VAL A 149 4.33 8.11 12.55
C VAL A 149 2.99 8.66 13.06
N LEU A 150 1.87 7.99 12.77
CA LEU A 150 0.56 8.39 13.31
C LEU A 150 0.52 8.37 14.84
N GLN A 151 1.07 7.33 15.48
CA GLN A 151 1.16 7.29 16.94
C GLN A 151 1.99 8.46 17.49
N SER A 152 3.13 8.77 16.86
CA SER A 152 3.97 9.90 17.27
C SER A 152 3.23 11.23 17.15
N GLN A 153 2.40 11.41 16.10
CA GLN A 153 1.55 12.59 15.95
C GLN A 153 0.54 12.70 17.08
N LEU A 154 -0.16 11.62 17.42
CA LEU A 154 -1.14 11.61 18.51
C LEU A 154 -0.51 11.96 19.87
N VAL A 155 0.72 11.50 20.13
CA VAL A 155 1.47 11.88 21.33
C VAL A 155 1.78 13.38 21.32
N ILE A 156 2.25 13.92 20.20
CA ILE A 156 2.53 15.36 20.04
C ILE A 156 1.26 16.19 20.25
N VAL A 157 0.15 15.78 19.65
CA VAL A 157 -1.18 16.41 19.85
C VAL A 157 -1.56 16.37 21.33
N GLY A 158 -1.47 15.20 21.96
CA GLY A 158 -1.81 15.02 23.38
C GLY A 158 -0.99 15.92 24.29
N VAL A 159 0.33 15.98 24.09
CA VAL A 159 1.22 16.87 24.86
C VAL A 159 0.84 18.34 24.64
N GLY A 160 0.57 18.74 23.40
CA GLY A 160 0.15 20.11 23.10
C GLY A 160 -1.15 20.51 23.80
N VAL A 161 -2.14 19.61 23.83
CA VAL A 161 -3.41 19.82 24.55
C VAL A 161 -3.18 19.94 26.06
N VAL A 162 -2.32 19.09 26.65
CA VAL A 162 -2.00 19.16 28.08
C VAL A 162 -1.32 20.49 28.41
N ILE A 163 -0.30 20.91 27.65
CA ILE A 163 0.40 22.18 27.89
C ILE A 163 -0.58 23.35 27.89
N LYS A 164 -1.49 23.41 26.90
CA LYS A 164 -2.51 24.46 26.81
C LYS A 164 -3.49 24.47 27.98
N ALA A 165 -3.78 23.30 28.57
CA ALA A 165 -4.69 23.21 29.71
C ALA A 165 -4.07 23.75 31.02
N PHE A 166 -2.74 23.81 31.11
CA PHE A 166 -2.00 24.25 32.30
C PHE A 166 -1.35 25.63 32.16
N SER A 167 -1.37 26.24 30.97
CA SER A 167 -0.94 27.61 30.70
C SER A 167 -2.07 28.61 30.92
#